data_AF-A0A7C3RD40-F1
#
_entry.id   AF-A0A7C3RD40-F1
#
_cell.length_a   1.000
_cell.length_b   1.000
_cell.length_c   1.000
_cell.angle_alpha   90.00
_cell.angle_beta   90.00
_cell.angle_gamma   90.00
#
_symmetry.space_group_name_H-M   'P 1'
#
loop_
_entity.id
_entity.type
_entity.pdbx_description
1 polymer ?
#
loop_
_entity_poly.entity_id
_entity_poly.type
_entity_poly.pdbx_seq_one_letter_code
_entity_poly.pdbx_strand_id
1 'polypeptide(L)'
;MPPGKDIEAVIVLLLVSIKPNCLIMTKEEYSRKLEAFVPDRTAESLTDWIFQRRINLKITRGRKTKLGDYKISYKPNSIPSISINGDQNKYSFLITLLHEFAHAQVFEKYGANVKPHGEEWKEEYRGLIIPYFEMEIFPEPLKTTLLKHFKNPKASSHADLQLVKALSEFDTPRNKPILRLEELEEGDTFMISGKKLIKGEKRRTRYMCYELGNPKRKYTVSALAIVDILT
;
A
#
# COMPACT_ATOMS: atom_id res chain seq x y z
N MET A 1 -46.94 5.94 -19.25
CA MET A 1 -46.90 7.40 -19.56
C MET A 1 -46.61 8.16 -18.27
N PRO A 2 -45.83 9.25 -18.36
CA PRO A 2 -44.89 9.80 -17.35
C PRO A 2 -45.60 10.89 -16.48
N PRO A 3 -44.96 11.75 -15.62
CA PRO A 3 -43.55 12.20 -15.51
C PRO A 3 -42.93 12.02 -14.10
N GLY A 4 -41.64 12.16 -13.83
CA GLY A 4 -40.54 12.83 -14.52
C GLY A 4 -39.97 13.96 -13.65
N LYS A 5 -38.65 13.88 -13.36
CA LYS A 5 -37.68 14.91 -12.90
C LYS A 5 -37.27 15.03 -11.42
N ASP A 6 -35.94 14.95 -11.29
CA ASP A 6 -35.01 15.66 -10.40
C ASP A 6 -34.99 15.38 -8.89
N ILE A 7 -34.03 14.54 -8.48
CA ILE A 7 -33.36 14.67 -7.16
C ILE A 7 -31.84 14.43 -7.31
N GLU A 8 -31.20 15.24 -8.15
CA GLU A 8 -29.82 15.70 -7.94
C GLU A 8 -29.79 16.58 -6.67
N ALA A 9 -29.91 15.97 -5.48
CA ALA A 9 -29.70 16.61 -4.17
C ALA A 9 -29.94 15.61 -3.01
N VAL A 10 -29.26 14.46 -2.99
CA VAL A 10 -29.13 13.71 -1.74
C VAL A 10 -27.82 14.13 -1.08
N ILE A 11 -27.91 15.26 -0.38
CA ILE A 11 -26.93 15.79 0.54
C ILE A 11 -26.48 14.65 1.48
N VAL A 12 -25.22 14.25 1.36
CA VAL A 12 -24.57 13.32 2.27
C VAL A 12 -24.46 14.01 3.64
N LEU A 13 -25.42 13.68 4.52
CA LEU A 13 -25.46 14.14 5.89
C LEU A 13 -24.26 13.55 6.66
N LEU A 14 -23.19 14.33 6.79
CA LEU A 14 -22.10 14.09 7.73
C LEU A 14 -22.61 14.35 9.15
N LEU A 15 -22.94 13.29 9.90
CA LEU A 15 -23.10 13.38 11.35
C LEU A 15 -21.82 12.90 12.04
N VAL A 16 -20.91 13.84 12.30
CA VAL A 16 -19.97 13.73 13.41
C VAL A 16 -19.92 15.08 14.11
N SER A 17 -20.41 15.09 15.36
CA SER A 17 -20.29 16.11 16.40
C SER A 17 -19.54 17.40 16.03
N ILE A 18 -20.30 18.49 15.92
CA ILE A 18 -19.88 19.81 15.48
C ILE A 18 -18.87 20.40 16.49
N LYS A 19 -17.59 20.49 16.08
CA LYS A 19 -16.74 21.62 16.47
C LYS A 19 -16.98 22.73 15.45
N PRO A 20 -17.18 23.99 15.86
CA PRO A 20 -17.76 25.05 15.03
C PRO A 20 -16.84 25.63 13.93
N ASN A 21 -15.82 24.89 13.48
CA ASN A 21 -14.89 25.34 12.43
C ASN A 21 -14.38 24.21 11.52
N CYS A 22 -15.08 23.07 11.44
CA CYS A 22 -14.69 21.99 10.54
C CYS A 22 -15.33 22.23 9.16
N LEU A 23 -14.62 22.90 8.25
CA LEU A 23 -14.99 22.98 6.84
C LEU A 23 -15.20 21.56 6.30
N ILE A 24 -16.39 21.27 5.79
CA ILE A 24 -16.68 20.04 5.04
C ILE A 24 -15.90 20.14 3.73
N MET A 25 -14.90 19.28 3.56
CA MET A 25 -14.09 19.24 2.34
C MET A 25 -14.95 18.76 1.17
N THR A 26 -14.94 19.48 0.05
CA THR A 26 -15.65 19.03 -1.16
C THR A 26 -14.95 17.83 -1.80
N LYS A 27 -15.65 17.10 -2.67
CA LYS A 27 -15.07 15.97 -3.41
C LYS A 27 -13.89 16.41 -4.28
N GLU A 28 -13.99 17.59 -4.89
CA GLU A 28 -12.95 18.17 -5.74
C GLU A 28 -11.72 18.58 -4.91
N GLU A 29 -11.93 19.20 -3.74
CA GLU A 29 -10.84 19.53 -2.82
C GLU A 29 -10.13 18.27 -2.29
N TYR A 30 -10.91 17.21 -2.05
CA TYR A 30 -10.39 15.92 -1.63
C TYR A 30 -9.52 15.29 -2.72
N SER A 31 -10.03 15.25 -3.94
CA SER A 31 -9.31 14.72 -5.10
C SER A 31 -7.98 15.45 -5.31
N ARG A 32 -8.00 16.79 -5.28
CA ARG A 32 -6.79 17.62 -5.39
C ARG A 32 -5.74 17.31 -4.33
N LYS A 33 -6.16 17.05 -3.08
CA LYS A 33 -5.22 16.65 -2.02
C LYS A 33 -4.64 15.25 -2.25
N LEU A 34 -5.40 14.36 -2.86
CA LEU A 34 -4.97 12.99 -3.14
C LEU A 34 -3.94 12.93 -4.27
N GLU A 35 -3.97 13.85 -5.25
CA GLU A 35 -3.03 13.95 -6.38
C GLU A 35 -1.55 13.93 -5.97
N ALA A 36 -1.22 14.46 -4.79
CA ALA A 36 0.14 14.45 -4.27
C ALA A 36 0.68 13.02 -4.00
N PHE A 37 -0.20 12.04 -3.81
CA PHE A 37 0.15 10.69 -3.36
C PHE A 37 -0.04 9.61 -4.42
N VAL A 38 -0.72 9.92 -5.52
CA VAL A 38 -1.11 8.92 -6.53
C VAL A 38 -0.59 9.30 -7.92
N PRO A 39 -0.48 8.35 -8.86
CA PRO A 39 -0.11 8.65 -10.24
C PRO A 39 -1.10 9.61 -10.88
N ASP A 40 -0.63 10.36 -11.86
CA ASP A 40 -1.44 11.37 -12.51
C ASP A 40 -2.69 10.74 -13.16
N ARG A 41 -3.79 11.49 -13.19
CA ARG A 41 -5.12 11.05 -13.70
C ARG A 41 -5.83 9.96 -12.89
N THR A 42 -5.34 9.59 -11.70
CA THR A 42 -5.98 8.55 -10.87
C THR A 42 -6.74 9.07 -9.65
N ALA A 43 -6.50 10.32 -9.24
CA ALA A 43 -7.03 10.85 -7.99
C ALA A 43 -8.57 10.93 -7.96
N GLU A 44 -9.19 11.29 -9.09
CA GLU A 44 -10.64 11.38 -9.21
C GLU A 44 -11.31 10.02 -9.02
N SER A 45 -10.93 8.99 -9.79
CA SER A 45 -11.54 7.65 -9.68
C SER A 45 -11.38 7.03 -8.29
N LEU A 46 -10.24 7.24 -7.63
CA LEU A 46 -10.02 6.82 -6.25
C LEU A 46 -10.91 7.59 -5.27
N THR A 47 -11.08 8.89 -5.46
CA THR A 47 -11.95 9.74 -4.62
C THR A 47 -13.40 9.31 -4.75
N ASP A 48 -13.86 9.05 -5.97
CA ASP A 48 -15.20 8.54 -6.25
C ASP A 48 -15.46 7.25 -5.49
N TRP A 49 -14.52 6.31 -5.58
CA TRP A 49 -14.61 5.03 -4.89
C TRP A 49 -14.72 5.20 -3.36
N ILE A 50 -13.93 6.11 -2.78
CA ILE A 50 -13.92 6.43 -1.34
C ILE A 50 -15.26 7.05 -0.90
N PHE A 51 -15.77 8.02 -1.66
CA PHE A 51 -17.01 8.74 -1.34
C PHE A 51 -18.24 7.84 -1.46
N GLN A 52 -18.33 7.03 -2.53
CA GLN A 52 -19.42 6.08 -2.74
C GLN A 52 -19.57 5.09 -1.57
N ARG A 53 -18.45 4.66 -0.99
CA ARG A 53 -18.41 3.71 0.14
C ARG A 53 -18.35 4.36 1.52
N ARG A 54 -18.37 5.70 1.57
CA ARG A 54 -18.25 6.48 2.81
C ARG A 54 -17.05 6.02 3.64
N ILE A 55 -15.88 5.87 3.02
CA ILE A 55 -14.66 5.45 3.72
C ILE A 55 -13.89 6.67 4.21
N ASN A 56 -13.43 6.61 5.46
CA ASN A 56 -12.50 7.59 5.99
C ASN A 56 -11.06 7.18 5.70
N LEU A 57 -10.46 7.70 4.62
CA LEU A 57 -9.04 7.50 4.32
C LEU A 57 -8.18 8.47 5.12
N LYS A 58 -7.17 7.91 5.79
CA LYS A 58 -6.17 8.61 6.60
C LYS A 58 -4.78 8.40 6.01
N ILE A 59 -4.15 9.46 5.55
CA ILE A 59 -2.74 9.42 5.16
C ILE A 59 -1.91 9.67 6.42
N THR A 60 -1.04 8.72 6.73
CA THR A 60 -0.27 8.67 7.98
C THR A 60 1.23 8.74 7.70
N ARG A 61 2.02 9.10 8.72
CA ARG A 61 3.48 9.01 8.65
C ARG A 61 3.90 7.54 8.48
N GLY A 62 5.03 7.32 7.80
CA GLY A 62 5.59 5.99 7.52
C GLY A 62 5.74 5.09 8.74
N ARG A 63 4.81 4.16 8.91
CA ARG A 63 4.91 3.10 9.92
C ARG A 63 5.76 1.96 9.37
N LYS A 64 6.70 1.46 10.17
CA LYS A 64 7.58 0.33 9.77
C LYS A 64 6.86 -1.02 9.68
N THR A 65 5.76 -1.21 10.41
CA THR A 65 5.10 -2.52 10.57
C THR A 65 4.00 -2.78 9.54
N LYS A 66 3.45 -1.73 8.92
CA LYS A 66 2.37 -1.82 7.93
C LYS A 66 2.34 -0.61 7.01
N LEU A 67 2.09 -0.86 5.73
CA LEU A 67 1.91 0.19 4.73
C LEU A 67 0.48 0.72 4.68
N GLY A 68 -0.47 -0.19 4.83
CA GLY A 68 -1.91 0.03 4.75
C GLY A 68 -2.62 -0.67 5.90
N ASP A 69 -3.87 -0.27 6.15
CA ASP A 69 -4.75 -0.94 7.11
C ASP A 69 -6.20 -0.51 6.89
N TYR A 70 -7.06 -1.44 6.50
CA TYR A 70 -8.50 -1.30 6.51
C TYR A 70 -9.09 -1.72 7.86
N LYS A 71 -9.92 -0.86 8.45
CA LYS A 71 -10.58 -1.09 9.73
C LYS A 71 -12.07 -0.83 9.68
N ILE A 72 -12.80 -1.74 10.30
CA ILE A 72 -14.23 -1.64 10.55
C ILE A 72 -14.45 -1.61 12.05
N SER A 73 -15.43 -0.84 12.50
CA SER A 73 -15.95 -0.93 13.86
C SER A 73 -17.36 -1.53 13.81
N TYR A 74 -17.68 -2.38 14.78
CA TYR A 74 -19.03 -2.96 14.88
C TYR A 74 -19.99 -2.07 15.67
N LYS A 75 -19.59 -0.84 15.98
CA LYS A 75 -20.45 0.13 16.66
C LYS A 75 -21.47 0.71 15.67
N PRO A 76 -22.71 1.00 16.11
CA PRO A 76 -23.70 1.68 15.29
C PRO A 76 -23.14 2.98 14.71
N ASN A 77 -23.44 3.26 13.44
CA ASN A 77 -23.02 4.45 12.69
C ASN A 77 -21.50 4.64 12.58
N SER A 78 -20.70 3.61 12.83
CA SER A 78 -19.26 3.73 12.64
C SER A 78 -18.90 3.73 11.16
N ILE A 79 -17.98 4.62 10.80
CA ILE A 79 -17.52 4.79 9.43
C ILE A 79 -16.27 3.93 9.23
N PRO A 80 -16.22 3.04 8.23
CA PRO A 80 -15.03 2.26 7.94
C PRO A 80 -13.86 3.21 7.60
N SER A 81 -12.65 2.81 7.96
CA SER A 81 -11.46 3.65 7.74
C SER A 81 -10.34 2.88 7.09
N ILE A 82 -9.61 3.55 6.20
CA ILE A 82 -8.38 3.05 5.61
C ILE A 82 -7.25 3.96 6.07
N SER A 83 -6.10 3.41 6.45
CA SER A 83 -4.91 4.23 6.72
C SER A 83 -3.72 3.79 5.89
N ILE A 84 -3.12 4.71 5.13
CA ILE A 84 -1.98 4.44 4.25
C ILE A 84 -0.77 5.28 4.70
N ASN A 85 0.43 4.74 4.56
CA ASN A 85 1.68 5.47 4.73
C ASN A 85 1.88 6.44 3.56
N GLY A 86 1.99 7.74 3.84
CA GLY A 86 2.09 8.81 2.83
C GLY A 86 3.51 9.13 2.34
N ASP A 87 4.52 8.44 2.86
CA ASP A 87 5.94 8.58 2.49
C ASP A 87 6.39 7.61 1.39
N GLN A 88 5.44 6.85 0.81
CA GLN A 88 5.67 5.96 -0.31
C GLN A 88 5.68 6.72 -1.64
N ASN A 89 6.37 6.18 -2.65
CA ASN A 89 6.21 6.69 -4.02
C ASN A 89 4.76 6.50 -4.53
N LYS A 90 4.37 7.28 -5.54
CA LYS A 90 3.00 7.34 -6.07
C LYS A 90 2.44 5.96 -6.47
N TYR A 91 3.24 5.11 -7.11
CA TYR A 91 2.80 3.77 -7.51
C TYR A 91 2.64 2.84 -6.31
N SER A 92 3.59 2.84 -5.38
CA SER A 92 3.51 2.06 -4.13
C SER A 92 2.28 2.44 -3.30
N PHE A 93 1.97 3.75 -3.22
CA PHE A 93 0.77 4.24 -2.56
C PHE A 93 -0.50 3.71 -3.23
N LEU A 94 -0.62 3.84 -4.57
CA LEU A 94 -1.78 3.33 -5.32
C LEU A 94 -2.00 1.83 -5.08
N ILE A 95 -0.97 1.02 -5.26
CA ILE A 95 -1.05 -0.44 -5.09
C ILE A 95 -1.47 -0.80 -3.65
N THR A 96 -0.93 -0.09 -2.65
CA THR A 96 -1.32 -0.30 -1.25
C THR A 96 -2.76 0.16 -0.99
N LEU A 97 -3.22 1.26 -1.59
CA LEU A 97 -4.58 1.74 -1.42
C LEU A 97 -5.59 0.76 -2.01
N LEU A 98 -5.30 0.24 -3.20
CA LEU A 98 -6.15 -0.78 -3.86
C LEU A 98 -6.17 -2.10 -3.09
N HIS A 99 -5.07 -2.47 -2.41
CA HIS A 99 -5.04 -3.61 -1.50
C HIS A 99 -6.08 -3.46 -0.37
N GLU A 100 -6.14 -2.28 0.25
CA GLU A 100 -7.11 -1.99 1.31
C GLU A 100 -8.53 -1.84 0.76
N PHE A 101 -8.70 -1.33 -0.46
CA PHE A 101 -10.00 -1.31 -1.15
C PHE A 101 -10.52 -2.73 -1.38
N ALA A 102 -9.66 -3.67 -1.76
CA ALA A 102 -10.06 -5.07 -1.93
C ALA A 102 -10.56 -5.67 -0.61
N HIS A 103 -9.94 -5.36 0.53
CA HIS A 103 -10.48 -5.76 1.84
C HIS A 103 -11.87 -5.18 2.11
N ALA A 104 -12.09 -3.92 1.76
CA ALA A 104 -13.39 -3.28 1.90
C ALA A 104 -14.45 -3.90 0.97
N GLN A 105 -14.15 -4.17 -0.31
CA GLN A 105 -15.09 -4.82 -1.22
C GLN A 105 -15.43 -6.24 -0.77
N VAL A 106 -14.44 -6.98 -0.29
CA VAL A 106 -14.65 -8.32 0.22
C VAL A 106 -15.59 -8.31 1.41
N PHE A 107 -15.38 -7.38 2.36
CA PHE A 107 -16.27 -7.26 3.50
C PHE A 107 -17.70 -6.86 3.08
N GLU A 108 -17.83 -5.93 2.13
CA GLU A 108 -19.12 -5.49 1.58
C GLU A 108 -19.89 -6.64 0.91
N LYS A 109 -19.20 -7.49 0.14
CA LYS A 109 -19.82 -8.58 -0.63
C LYS A 109 -20.02 -9.89 0.15
N TYR A 110 -19.05 -10.26 1.00
CA TYR A 110 -18.97 -11.59 1.62
C TYR A 110 -19.00 -11.55 3.15
N GLY A 111 -18.92 -10.37 3.76
CA GLY A 111 -18.84 -10.20 5.21
C GLY A 111 -17.49 -10.64 5.81
N ALA A 112 -17.49 -10.92 7.11
CA ALA A 112 -16.27 -11.19 7.89
C ALA A 112 -15.79 -12.65 7.85
N ASN A 113 -16.54 -13.57 7.24
CA ASN A 113 -16.32 -15.02 7.37
C ASN A 113 -15.38 -15.61 6.32
N VAL A 114 -14.83 -14.80 5.42
CA VAL A 114 -13.89 -15.23 4.38
C VAL A 114 -12.44 -15.11 4.83
N LYS A 115 -11.57 -15.92 4.24
CA LYS A 115 -10.14 -15.92 4.57
C LYS A 115 -9.51 -14.59 4.15
N PRO A 116 -8.71 -13.94 5.02
CA PRO A 116 -7.89 -12.81 4.62
C PRO A 116 -6.99 -13.21 3.45
N HIS A 117 -6.99 -12.40 2.39
CA HIS A 117 -6.20 -12.63 1.18
C HIS A 117 -6.48 -13.98 0.49
N GLY A 118 -7.69 -14.53 0.70
CA GLY A 118 -8.23 -15.71 0.01
C GLY A 118 -8.59 -15.43 -1.45
N GLU A 119 -9.25 -16.39 -2.11
CA GLU A 119 -9.60 -16.25 -3.54
C GLU A 119 -10.53 -15.07 -3.80
N GLU A 120 -11.48 -14.80 -2.89
CA GLU A 120 -12.38 -13.65 -2.97
C GLU A 120 -11.58 -12.34 -2.97
N TRP A 121 -10.60 -12.21 -2.06
CA TRP A 121 -9.76 -11.02 -2.01
C TRP A 121 -8.86 -10.87 -3.22
N LYS A 122 -8.28 -11.96 -3.72
CA LYS A 122 -7.44 -11.91 -4.92
C LYS A 122 -8.26 -11.49 -6.14
N GLU A 123 -9.51 -11.94 -6.24
CA GLU A 123 -10.40 -11.59 -7.32
C GLU A 123 -10.79 -10.11 -7.28
N GLU A 124 -11.24 -9.61 -6.13
CA GLU A 124 -11.55 -8.19 -5.98
C GLU A 124 -10.32 -7.31 -6.23
N TYR A 125 -9.13 -7.73 -5.75
CA TYR A 125 -7.91 -6.97 -5.95
C TYR A 125 -7.45 -6.95 -7.42
N ARG A 126 -7.63 -8.05 -8.16
CA ARG A 126 -7.43 -8.07 -9.63
C ARG A 126 -8.42 -7.16 -10.33
N GLY A 127 -9.70 -7.21 -9.96
CA GLY A 127 -10.74 -6.36 -10.54
C GLY A 127 -10.43 -4.87 -10.38
N LEU A 128 -9.97 -4.48 -9.19
CA LEU A 128 -9.64 -3.10 -8.86
C LEU A 128 -8.48 -2.52 -9.65
N ILE A 129 -7.46 -3.31 -10.02
CA ILE A 129 -6.30 -2.77 -10.73
C ILE A 129 -6.53 -2.59 -12.24
N ILE A 130 -7.48 -3.32 -12.83
CA ILE A 130 -7.72 -3.34 -14.29
C ILE A 130 -7.90 -1.94 -14.89
N PRO A 131 -8.78 -1.06 -14.35
CA PRO A 131 -8.96 0.27 -14.91
C PRO A 131 -7.66 1.10 -14.94
N TYR A 132 -6.76 0.87 -13.99
CA TYR A 132 -5.48 1.59 -13.93
C TYR A 132 -4.48 1.07 -14.96
N PHE A 133 -4.56 -0.19 -15.37
CA PHE A 133 -3.81 -0.68 -16.55
C PHE A 133 -4.33 -0.06 -17.84
N GLU A 134 -5.65 0.08 -17.98
CA GLU A 134 -6.30 0.68 -19.15
C GLU A 134 -6.02 2.18 -19.28
N MET A 135 -5.84 2.89 -18.16
CA MET A 135 -5.40 4.29 -18.12
C MET A 135 -3.93 4.51 -18.54
N GLU A 136 -3.19 3.42 -18.79
CA GLU A 136 -1.77 3.43 -19.18
C GLU A 136 -0.86 4.25 -18.25
N ILE A 137 -1.16 4.26 -16.95
CA ILE A 137 -0.38 5.04 -15.97
C ILE A 137 0.94 4.37 -15.59
N PHE A 138 1.07 3.06 -15.82
CA PHE A 138 2.23 2.30 -15.38
C PHE A 138 3.32 2.30 -16.45
N PRO A 139 4.51 2.85 -16.19
CA PRO A 139 5.64 2.78 -17.11
C PRO A 139 6.16 1.33 -17.24
N GLU A 140 6.72 0.98 -18.38
CA GLU A 140 7.60 -0.19 -18.46
C GLU A 140 8.93 0.14 -17.77
N PRO A 141 9.51 -0.71 -16.90
CA PRO A 141 9.26 -2.15 -16.65
C PRO A 141 8.28 -2.48 -15.49
N LEU A 142 7.69 -1.46 -14.85
CA LEU A 142 6.78 -1.66 -13.73
C LEU A 142 5.51 -2.39 -14.17
N LYS A 143 4.93 -1.99 -15.31
CA LYS A 143 3.73 -2.62 -15.89
C LYS A 143 3.92 -4.13 -16.09
N THR A 144 5.01 -4.56 -16.72
CA THR A 144 5.36 -5.99 -16.87
C THR A 144 5.44 -6.73 -15.52
N THR A 145 6.02 -6.10 -14.50
CA THR A 145 6.16 -6.72 -13.16
C THR A 145 4.81 -6.83 -12.45
N LEU A 146 3.97 -5.79 -12.54
CA LEU A 146 2.62 -5.81 -11.99
C LEU A 146 1.75 -6.88 -12.65
N LEU A 147 1.80 -7.03 -13.99
CA LEU A 147 1.07 -8.08 -14.71
C LEU A 147 1.42 -9.47 -14.20
N LYS A 148 2.69 -9.73 -13.86
CA LYS A 148 3.12 -11.00 -13.25
C LYS A 148 2.60 -11.13 -11.81
N HIS A 149 2.69 -10.08 -11.01
CA HIS A 149 2.20 -10.06 -9.63
C HIS A 149 0.70 -10.39 -9.55
N PHE A 150 -0.12 -9.72 -10.35
CA PHE A 150 -1.57 -9.84 -10.30
C PHE A 150 -2.11 -11.15 -10.87
N LYS A 151 -1.28 -12.02 -11.49
CA LYS A 151 -1.69 -13.42 -11.77
C LYS A 151 -2.04 -14.17 -10.47
N ASN A 152 -1.29 -13.92 -9.40
CA ASN A 152 -1.56 -14.47 -8.07
C ASN A 152 -1.06 -13.48 -7.00
N PRO A 153 -1.83 -12.43 -6.70
CA PRO A 153 -1.36 -11.34 -5.87
C PRO A 153 -1.07 -11.83 -4.46
N LYS A 154 0.02 -11.34 -3.89
CA LYS A 154 0.44 -11.70 -2.54
C LYS A 154 -0.25 -10.80 -1.51
N ALA A 155 -0.52 -11.34 -0.33
CA ALA A 155 -1.07 -10.62 0.82
C ALA A 155 -0.27 -9.37 1.23
N SER A 156 1.00 -9.27 0.81
CA SER A 156 1.77 -8.05 0.94
C SER A 156 2.58 -7.86 -0.34
N SER A 157 2.55 -6.66 -0.90
CA SER A 157 3.45 -6.27 -2.00
C SER A 157 4.91 -6.50 -1.62
N HIS A 158 5.26 -6.33 -0.33
CA HIS A 158 6.61 -6.58 0.20
C HIS A 158 7.04 -8.06 0.19
N ALA A 159 6.09 -8.99 0.05
CA ALA A 159 6.40 -10.42 -0.09
C ALA A 159 6.79 -10.80 -1.53
N ASP A 160 6.61 -9.90 -2.49
CA ASP A 160 7.02 -10.07 -3.88
C ASP A 160 8.28 -9.25 -4.17
N LEU A 161 9.44 -9.90 -4.09
CA LEU A 161 10.72 -9.22 -4.27
C LEU A 161 10.85 -8.51 -5.63
N GLN A 162 10.30 -9.10 -6.70
CA GLN A 162 10.39 -8.49 -8.02
C GLN A 162 9.57 -7.21 -8.06
N LEU A 163 8.36 -7.24 -7.49
CA LEU A 163 7.52 -6.06 -7.38
C LEU A 163 8.14 -4.98 -6.49
N VAL A 164 8.69 -5.35 -5.33
CA VAL A 164 9.38 -4.39 -4.44
C VAL A 164 10.53 -3.71 -5.17
N LYS A 165 11.35 -4.48 -5.87
CA LYS A 165 12.48 -3.95 -6.64
C LYS A 165 12.00 -2.98 -7.71
N ALA A 166 11.03 -3.38 -8.53
CA ALA A 166 10.46 -2.53 -9.59
C ALA A 166 9.83 -1.24 -9.03
N LEU A 167 9.12 -1.31 -7.91
CA LEU A 167 8.52 -0.13 -7.27
C LEU A 167 9.56 0.81 -6.66
N SER A 168 10.68 0.28 -6.16
CA SER A 168 11.72 1.10 -5.53
C SER A 168 12.50 1.99 -6.50
N GLU A 169 12.44 1.70 -7.80
CA GLU A 169 13.02 2.57 -8.84
C GLU A 169 12.29 3.92 -8.96
N PHE A 170 11.11 4.05 -8.34
CA PHE A 170 10.31 5.28 -8.29
C PHE A 170 10.41 6.00 -6.94
N ASP A 171 11.20 5.48 -6.01
CA ASP A 171 11.48 6.19 -4.76
C ASP A 171 12.29 7.46 -5.06
N THR A 172 12.07 8.51 -4.27
CA THR A 172 12.86 9.74 -4.39
C THR A 172 14.35 9.42 -4.26
N PRO A 173 15.22 9.90 -5.17
CA PRO A 173 16.64 9.63 -5.12
C PRO A 173 17.21 9.99 -3.75
N ARG A 174 17.88 9.03 -3.11
CA ARG A 174 18.60 9.29 -1.87
C ARG A 174 19.97 9.86 -2.24
N ASN A 175 20.47 10.79 -1.43
CA ASN A 175 21.82 11.36 -1.57
C ASN A 175 22.96 10.34 -1.37
N LYS A 176 22.65 9.07 -1.05
CA LYS A 176 23.60 7.99 -0.89
C LYS A 176 23.22 6.82 -1.80
N PRO A 177 24.20 6.15 -2.44
CA PRO A 177 23.93 4.91 -3.16
C PRO A 177 23.26 3.91 -2.23
N ILE A 178 22.14 3.34 -2.69
CA ILE A 178 21.38 2.33 -1.96
C ILE A 178 22.09 1.00 -2.16
N LEU A 179 22.76 0.48 -1.13
CA LEU A 179 23.31 -0.87 -1.14
C LEU A 179 22.28 -1.84 -0.55
N ARG A 180 21.81 -2.80 -1.35
CA ARG A 180 20.91 -3.86 -0.86
C ARG A 180 21.73 -5.03 -0.33
N LEU A 181 21.22 -5.71 0.70
CA LEU A 181 21.88 -6.87 1.28
C LEU A 181 22.20 -7.97 0.26
N GLU A 182 21.37 -8.15 -0.78
CA GLU A 182 21.63 -9.14 -1.83
C GLU A 182 22.89 -8.86 -2.65
N GLU A 183 23.35 -7.62 -2.69
CA GLU A 183 24.54 -7.17 -3.44
C GLU A 183 25.86 -7.44 -2.70
N LEU A 184 25.81 -7.70 -1.39
CA LEU A 184 26.98 -8.10 -0.58
C LEU A 184 27.41 -9.54 -0.86
N GLU A 185 28.64 -9.91 -0.53
CA GLU A 185 29.09 -11.30 -0.52
C GLU A 185 28.73 -12.01 0.80
N GLU A 186 28.61 -13.35 0.77
CA GLU A 186 28.43 -14.10 2.01
C GLU A 186 29.68 -13.94 2.90
N GLY A 187 29.47 -13.67 4.19
CA GLY A 187 30.55 -13.32 5.12
C GLY A 187 30.75 -11.81 5.32
N ASP A 188 30.20 -10.97 4.44
CA ASP A 188 30.31 -9.52 4.60
C ASP A 188 29.65 -9.02 5.89
N THR A 189 30.30 -8.04 6.51
CA THR A 189 29.78 -7.35 7.68
C THR A 189 29.08 -6.06 7.27
N PHE A 190 27.86 -5.87 7.76
CA PHE A 190 27.02 -4.72 7.43
C PHE A 190 26.28 -4.19 8.66
N MET A 191 25.81 -2.94 8.58
CA MET A 191 24.93 -2.34 9.57
C MET A 191 23.51 -2.22 9.03
N ILE A 192 22.54 -2.60 9.86
CA ILE A 192 21.13 -2.33 9.61
C ILE A 192 20.41 -1.97 10.90
N SER A 193 19.70 -0.83 10.90
CA SER A 193 18.93 -0.36 12.07
C SER A 193 19.75 -0.37 13.37
N GLY A 194 21.01 0.07 13.31
CA GLY A 194 21.93 0.12 14.46
C GLY A 194 22.53 -1.23 14.90
N LYS A 195 22.27 -2.33 14.18
CA LYS A 195 22.87 -3.65 14.44
C LYS A 195 23.98 -3.93 13.44
N LYS A 196 25.14 -4.39 13.93
CA LYS A 196 26.22 -4.93 13.09
C LYS A 196 26.00 -6.42 12.89
N LEU A 197 25.81 -6.85 11.66
CA LEU A 197 25.47 -8.23 11.30
C LEU A 197 26.45 -8.75 10.24
N ILE A 198 26.63 -10.07 10.21
CA ILE A 198 27.36 -10.81 9.17
C ILE A 198 26.34 -11.47 8.24
N LYS A 199 26.48 -11.30 6.92
CA LYS A 199 25.63 -11.96 5.92
C LYS A 199 25.94 -13.46 5.88
N GLY A 200 24.91 -14.30 6.00
CA GLY A 200 25.01 -15.74 5.79
C GLY A 200 24.13 -16.20 4.62
N GLU A 201 23.73 -17.47 4.66
CA GLU A 201 22.97 -18.13 3.58
C GLU A 201 21.65 -17.44 3.20
N LYS A 202 21.30 -17.49 1.90
CA LYS A 202 20.01 -17.04 1.38
C LYS A 202 18.93 -18.10 1.62
N ARG A 203 17.80 -17.70 2.20
CA ARG A 203 16.57 -18.50 2.37
C ARG A 203 15.40 -17.83 1.69
N ARG A 204 15.07 -18.32 0.47
CA ARG A 204 14.02 -17.78 -0.41
C ARG A 204 14.20 -16.28 -0.71
N THR A 205 13.65 -15.42 0.16
CA THR A 205 13.64 -13.96 0.00
C THR A 205 14.41 -13.20 1.07
N ARG A 206 15.01 -13.91 2.04
CA ARG A 206 15.72 -13.33 3.18
C ARG A 206 17.07 -14.01 3.35
N TYR A 207 18.03 -13.36 3.97
CA TYR A 207 19.30 -13.95 4.39
C TYR A 207 19.27 -14.27 5.87
N MET A 208 19.89 -15.39 6.25
CA MET A 208 20.18 -15.70 7.64
C MET A 208 21.45 -14.97 8.03
N CYS A 209 21.33 -13.98 8.92
CA CYS A 209 22.44 -13.14 9.35
C CYS A 209 22.74 -13.37 10.83
N TYR A 210 23.98 -13.09 11.23
CA TYR A 210 24.47 -13.33 12.59
C TYR A 210 24.94 -12.03 13.23
N GLU A 211 24.70 -11.83 14.53
CA GLU A 211 25.22 -10.65 15.25
C GLU A 211 26.74 -10.67 15.28
N LEU A 212 27.39 -9.58 14.87
CA LEU A 212 28.84 -9.45 14.97
C LEU A 212 29.25 -9.55 16.45
N GLY A 213 30.12 -10.50 16.78
CA GLY A 213 30.54 -10.80 18.15
C GLY A 213 29.62 -11.76 18.92
N ASN A 214 28.46 -12.16 18.37
CA ASN A 214 27.60 -13.18 18.97
C ASN A 214 26.90 -14.05 17.91
N PRO A 215 27.57 -15.09 17.37
CA PRO A 215 27.04 -15.92 16.29
C PRO A 215 25.82 -16.78 16.68
N LYS A 216 25.48 -16.88 17.98
CA LYS A 216 24.27 -17.57 18.43
C LYS A 216 23.00 -16.74 18.16
N ARG A 217 23.13 -15.41 18.04
CA ARG A 217 22.00 -14.52 17.75
C ARG A 217 21.82 -14.39 16.24
N LYS A 218 20.71 -14.95 15.77
CA LYS A 218 20.36 -15.00 14.34
C LYS A 218 19.24 -14.02 14.02
N TYR A 219 19.33 -13.43 12.84
CA TYR A 219 18.34 -12.51 12.29
C TYR A 219 17.99 -12.91 10.86
N THR A 220 16.73 -12.73 10.45
CA THR A 220 16.32 -12.93 9.05
C THR A 220 16.11 -11.59 8.37
N VAL A 221 17.09 -11.18 7.57
CA VAL A 221 17.09 -9.86 6.93
C VAL A 221 16.61 -9.99 5.49
N SER A 222 15.74 -9.09 5.03
CA SER A 222 15.26 -9.11 3.64
C SER A 222 16.42 -8.99 2.66
N ALA A 223 16.38 -9.72 1.54
CA ALA A 223 17.36 -9.57 0.46
C ALA A 223 17.43 -8.13 -0.08
N LEU A 224 16.30 -7.44 -0.09
CA LEU A 224 16.19 -6.05 -0.54
C LEU A 224 16.35 -5.02 0.60
N ALA A 225 16.78 -5.46 1.79
CA ALA A 225 17.04 -4.52 2.87
C ALA A 225 18.19 -3.59 2.49
N ILE A 226 18.01 -2.29 2.72
CA ILE A 226 19.06 -1.29 2.57
C ILE A 226 19.99 -1.39 3.77
N VAL A 227 21.29 -1.48 3.51
CA VAL A 227 22.33 -1.70 4.51
C VAL A 227 23.50 -0.75 4.29
N ASP A 228 24.24 -0.47 5.37
CA ASP A 228 25.52 0.25 5.29
C ASP A 228 26.66 -0.76 5.40
N ILE A 229 27.63 -0.76 4.47
CA ILE A 229 28.80 -1.62 4.58
C ILE A 229 29.70 -1.12 5.71
N LEU A 230 30.20 -2.05 6.52
CA LEU A 230 31.24 -1.77 7.50
C LEU A 230 32.56 -2.19 6.88
N THR A 231 33.32 -1.20 6.43
CA THR A 231 34.73 -1.37 6.04
C THR A 231 35.59 -1.61 7.27
#